data_AF-R6H8R3-F1
#
_entry.id   AF-R6H8R3-F1
#
_cell.length_a   1.000
_cell.length_b   1.000
_cell.length_c   1.000
_cell.angle_alpha   90.00
_cell.angle_beta   90.00
_cell.angle_gamma   90.00
#
_symmetry.space_group_name_H-M   'P 1'
#
loop_
_entity.id
_entity.type
_entity.pdbx_description
1 polymer ?
#
loop_
_entity_poly.entity_id
_entity_poly.type
_entity_poly.pdbx_seq_one_letter_code
_entity_poly.pdbx_strand_id
1 'polypeptide(L)'
;MKYPTEGISPRQAAASACRAEEWFVLAVQQLNSFCRDGEVREPEMSKAEWKISQVEKLIGLSRRDIQRACYKGRGGVAILQPKDSSWGRRNYSLEDVATLFVVKCHKERGLSLVEIKRVFERSEASEGGCAMLEDQVSLMLDRRDELERQIACGRLLVAAMKGRTPLRKLVRSYVMKAVVDAASVQGQSGANVYFALLQRCVLISTGEVDELEKSIRKWLDKGERPDAECVQGFLREGFERTARLVGESTQAGVARALGEVLDSPSMEPTLELWLGPGSYEFIDEALNVALAAKA
;
A
#
# COMPACT_ATOMS: atom_id res chain seq x y z
N MET A 1 -38.17 -4.22 -35.31
CA MET A 1 -36.98 -4.91 -34.76
C MET A 1 -36.56 -4.17 -33.50
N LYS A 2 -36.62 -4.85 -32.35
CA LYS A 2 -36.36 -4.29 -31.02
C LYS A 2 -34.88 -4.47 -30.68
N TYR A 3 -34.23 -3.40 -30.26
CA TYR A 3 -32.86 -3.42 -29.74
C TYR A 3 -32.81 -4.14 -28.38
N PRO A 4 -31.84 -5.02 -28.10
CA PRO A 4 -31.63 -5.51 -26.76
C PRO A 4 -30.87 -4.46 -25.96
N THR A 5 -31.52 -3.96 -24.91
CA THR A 5 -30.91 -3.30 -23.76
C THR A 5 -30.03 -4.29 -23.00
N GLU A 6 -28.70 -4.20 -23.14
CA GLU A 6 -27.77 -4.87 -22.24
C GLU A 6 -27.66 -4.07 -20.93
N GLY A 7 -28.55 -4.41 -20.00
CA GLY A 7 -28.43 -4.02 -18.61
C GLY A 7 -27.19 -4.66 -17.99
N ILE A 8 -26.42 -3.86 -17.26
CA ILE A 8 -25.36 -4.34 -16.38
C ILE A 8 -26.00 -5.38 -15.43
N SER A 9 -25.50 -6.61 -15.49
CA SER A 9 -25.96 -7.72 -14.67
C SER A 9 -25.93 -7.34 -13.17
N PRO A 10 -27.05 -7.47 -12.44
CA PRO A 10 -27.10 -7.22 -10.99
C PRO A 10 -26.08 -8.05 -10.18
N ARG A 11 -25.54 -9.12 -10.77
CA ARG A 11 -24.53 -9.98 -10.15
C ARG A 11 -23.13 -9.35 -10.07
N GLN A 12 -22.80 -8.34 -10.86
CA GLN A 12 -21.47 -7.70 -10.80
C GLN A 12 -21.40 -6.51 -9.82
N ALA A 13 -22.52 -5.85 -9.53
CA ALA A 13 -22.58 -4.76 -8.55
C ALA A 13 -22.72 -5.28 -7.10
N ALA A 14 -23.42 -6.40 -6.90
CA ALA A 14 -23.51 -7.07 -5.60
C ALA A 14 -22.15 -7.63 -5.14
N ALA A 15 -21.23 -7.89 -6.07
CA ALA A 15 -20.03 -8.64 -5.76
C ALA A 15 -18.95 -7.86 -5.00
N SER A 16 -18.99 -6.53 -4.86
CA SER A 16 -17.91 -5.84 -4.12
C SER A 16 -18.24 -5.54 -2.66
N ALA A 17 -19.50 -5.26 -2.34
CA ALA A 17 -19.95 -5.01 -0.96
C ALA A 17 -20.31 -6.33 -0.25
N CYS A 18 -21.01 -7.26 -0.94
CA CYS A 18 -21.31 -8.56 -0.37
C CYS A 18 -20.04 -9.41 -0.16
N ARG A 19 -18.99 -9.25 -0.99
CA ARG A 19 -17.70 -9.91 -0.74
C ARG A 19 -16.98 -9.34 0.49
N ALA A 20 -17.11 -8.06 0.82
CA ALA A 20 -16.49 -7.51 2.03
C ALA A 20 -17.14 -8.05 3.31
N GLU A 21 -18.48 -8.15 3.34
CA GLU A 21 -19.22 -8.76 4.46
C GLU A 21 -19.04 -10.29 4.51
N GLU A 22 -19.06 -11.00 3.38
CA GLU A 22 -18.79 -12.44 3.32
C GLU A 22 -17.37 -12.77 3.78
N TRP A 23 -16.38 -11.93 3.45
CA TRP A 23 -15.01 -12.09 3.92
C TRP A 23 -14.89 -11.79 5.41
N PHE A 24 -15.64 -10.82 5.94
CA PHE A 24 -15.67 -10.54 7.38
C PHE A 24 -16.36 -11.68 8.14
N VAL A 25 -17.47 -12.24 7.62
CA VAL A 25 -18.18 -13.37 8.21
C VAL A 25 -17.34 -14.66 8.11
N LEU A 26 -16.67 -14.92 6.98
CA LEU A 26 -15.74 -16.04 6.82
C LEU A 26 -14.50 -15.89 7.70
N ALA A 27 -13.97 -14.68 7.86
CA ALA A 27 -12.86 -14.41 8.78
C ALA A 27 -13.28 -14.61 10.24
N VAL A 28 -14.46 -14.12 10.63
CA VAL A 28 -15.03 -14.34 11.97
C VAL A 28 -15.38 -15.82 12.19
N GLN A 29 -15.87 -16.54 11.18
CA GLN A 29 -16.13 -17.98 11.26
C GLN A 29 -14.83 -18.79 11.32
N GLN A 30 -13.79 -18.41 10.58
CA GLN A 30 -12.46 -19.01 10.72
C GLN A 30 -11.86 -18.74 12.10
N LEU A 31 -11.94 -17.50 12.59
CA LEU A 31 -11.52 -17.12 13.95
C LEU A 31 -12.29 -17.92 15.00
N ASN A 32 -13.60 -18.12 14.81
CA ASN A 32 -14.42 -18.92 15.70
C ASN A 32 -14.20 -20.44 15.54
N SER A 33 -13.77 -20.93 14.37
CA SER A 33 -13.42 -22.34 14.18
C SER A 33 -12.11 -22.70 14.87
N PHE A 34 -11.16 -21.76 14.96
CA PHE A 34 -9.98 -21.93 15.82
C PHE A 34 -10.35 -22.10 17.31
N CYS A 35 -11.52 -21.60 17.74
CA CYS A 35 -12.01 -21.77 19.11
C CYS A 35 -12.80 -23.08 19.34
N ARG A 36 -13.25 -23.77 18.29
CA ARG A 36 -14.13 -24.96 18.42
C ARG A 36 -13.43 -26.28 18.11
N ASP A 37 -12.46 -26.29 17.23
CA ASP A 37 -11.68 -27.49 16.98
C ASP A 37 -10.58 -27.57 18.03
N GLY A 38 -10.80 -28.45 19.01
CA GLY A 38 -9.87 -28.76 20.08
C GLY A 38 -8.46 -28.89 19.51
N GLU A 39 -7.59 -27.98 19.96
CA GLU A 39 -6.18 -27.93 19.64
C GLU A 39 -5.62 -29.35 19.57
N VAL A 40 -5.11 -29.76 18.40
CA VAL A 40 -3.99 -30.69 18.40
C VAL A 40 -2.87 -29.91 19.07
N ARG A 41 -2.79 -30.02 20.40
CA ARG A 41 -1.66 -29.53 21.17
C ARG A 41 -0.45 -30.33 20.73
N GLU A 42 0.26 -29.80 19.73
CA GLU A 42 1.67 -30.09 19.61
C GLU A 42 2.29 -29.78 20.98
N PRO A 43 3.05 -30.71 21.57
CA PRO A 43 3.58 -30.55 22.93
C PRO A 43 4.30 -29.20 22.99
N GLU A 44 4.10 -28.44 24.08
CA GLU A 44 4.69 -27.12 24.31
C GLU A 44 6.18 -27.15 23.94
N MET A 45 6.48 -26.78 22.70
CA MET A 45 7.84 -26.75 22.19
C MET A 45 8.47 -25.48 22.71
N SER A 46 9.68 -25.59 23.27
CA SER A 46 10.50 -24.44 23.62
C SER A 46 10.48 -23.43 22.47
N LYS A 47 10.20 -22.17 22.82
CA LYS A 47 9.74 -21.04 22.00
C LYS A 47 10.59 -20.62 20.77
N ALA A 48 11.43 -21.46 20.17
CA ALA A 48 12.44 -20.98 19.20
C ALA A 48 12.92 -21.97 18.11
N GLU A 49 12.26 -23.11 17.86
CA GLU A 49 12.80 -24.13 16.95
C GLU A 49 11.76 -24.70 15.97
N TRP A 50 11.87 -24.31 14.69
CA TRP A 50 10.94 -24.69 13.61
C TRP A 50 11.39 -25.97 12.88
N LYS A 51 10.46 -26.81 12.44
CA LYS A 51 10.74 -27.97 11.56
C LYS A 51 10.72 -27.57 10.08
N ILE A 52 11.44 -28.32 9.24
CA ILE A 52 11.52 -28.03 7.78
C ILE A 52 10.14 -27.95 7.11
N SER A 53 9.18 -28.80 7.51
CA SER A 53 7.82 -28.79 6.98
C SER A 53 7.06 -27.51 7.35
N GLN A 54 7.29 -26.98 8.55
CA GLN A 54 6.69 -25.72 9.00
C GLN A 54 7.32 -24.54 8.27
N VAL A 55 8.65 -24.54 8.09
CA VAL A 55 9.36 -23.51 7.31
C VAL A 55 8.88 -23.50 5.86
N GLU A 56 8.87 -24.65 5.18
CA GLU A 56 8.37 -24.76 3.80
C GLU A 56 6.94 -24.23 3.67
N LYS A 57 6.05 -24.59 4.59
CA LYS A 57 4.66 -24.11 4.59
C LYS A 57 4.55 -22.60 4.80
N LEU A 58 5.39 -22.04 5.68
CA LEU A 58 5.34 -20.61 6.04
C LEU A 58 5.86 -19.71 4.91
N ILE A 59 7.02 -20.03 4.33
CA ILE A 59 7.69 -19.14 3.38
C ILE A 59 7.55 -19.59 1.92
N GLY A 60 7.05 -20.80 1.67
CA GLY A 60 6.85 -21.33 0.32
C GLY A 60 8.12 -21.78 -0.42
N LEU A 61 9.27 -21.83 0.26
CA LEU A 61 10.52 -22.34 -0.31
C LEU A 61 10.53 -23.88 -0.25
N SER A 62 10.79 -24.54 -1.39
CA SER A 62 10.76 -26.01 -1.46
C SER A 62 11.72 -26.68 -0.46
N ARG A 63 11.36 -27.85 0.11
CA ARG A 63 12.27 -28.62 0.99
C ARG A 63 13.66 -28.81 0.39
N ARG A 64 13.72 -29.06 -0.92
CA ARG A 64 14.96 -29.27 -1.64
C ARG A 64 15.85 -28.03 -1.60
N ASP A 65 15.29 -26.85 -1.86
CA ASP A 65 16.06 -25.61 -1.81
C ASP A 65 16.44 -25.22 -0.39
N ILE A 66 15.56 -25.40 0.61
CA ILE A 66 15.90 -25.22 2.04
C ILE A 66 17.10 -26.11 2.40
N GLN A 67 17.01 -27.40 2.08
CA GLN A 67 18.08 -28.35 2.33
C GLN A 67 19.39 -27.95 1.66
N ARG A 68 19.35 -27.60 0.37
CA ARG A 68 20.55 -27.19 -0.38
C ARG A 68 21.14 -25.88 0.13
N ALA A 69 20.32 -24.95 0.65
CA ALA A 69 20.79 -23.74 1.29
C ALA A 69 21.57 -24.05 2.59
N CYS A 70 21.22 -25.11 3.33
CA CYS A 70 21.87 -25.45 4.60
C CYS A 70 23.12 -26.35 4.46
N TYR A 71 23.17 -27.26 3.48
CA TYR A 71 24.21 -28.27 3.41
C TYR A 71 25.56 -27.76 2.90
N LYS A 72 26.65 -28.22 3.54
CA LYS A 72 28.01 -28.24 2.98
C LYS A 72 28.24 -29.56 2.24
N GLY A 73 28.74 -29.55 1.00
CA GLY A 73 29.11 -30.75 0.23
C GLY A 73 28.39 -30.90 -1.12
N ARG A 74 28.41 -32.12 -1.71
CA ARG A 74 27.92 -32.37 -3.08
C ARG A 74 26.43 -31.99 -3.22
N GLY A 75 26.18 -30.87 -3.90
CA GLY A 75 24.84 -30.34 -4.21
C GLY A 75 24.31 -29.28 -3.23
N GLY A 76 24.96 -29.08 -2.08
CA GLY A 76 24.65 -28.03 -1.10
C GLY A 76 25.50 -26.78 -1.31
N VAL A 77 24.98 -25.62 -0.91
CA VAL A 77 25.60 -24.31 -1.11
C VAL A 77 26.06 -23.66 0.21
N ALA A 78 25.50 -24.09 1.34
CA ALA A 78 25.83 -23.61 2.68
C ALA A 78 25.74 -22.08 2.83
N ILE A 79 24.56 -21.54 2.56
CA ILE A 79 24.18 -20.14 2.80
C ILE A 79 23.98 -19.90 4.30
N LEU A 80 23.35 -20.84 5.01
CA LEU A 80 23.17 -20.80 6.46
C LEU A 80 23.49 -22.16 7.10
N GLN A 81 23.73 -22.19 8.42
CA GLN A 81 24.02 -23.41 9.17
C GLN A 81 23.16 -23.45 10.44
N PRO A 82 21.98 -24.10 10.40
CA PRO A 82 21.15 -24.31 11.59
C PRO A 82 21.92 -25.05 12.69
N LYS A 83 21.63 -24.74 13.96
CA LYS A 83 22.38 -25.24 15.14
C LYS A 83 22.43 -26.77 15.22
N ASP A 84 21.38 -27.49 14.84
CA ASP A 84 21.40 -28.94 14.64
C ASP A 84 21.26 -29.26 13.15
N SER A 85 22.38 -29.60 12.50
CA SER A 85 22.43 -29.89 11.06
C SER A 85 22.30 -31.38 10.72
N SER A 86 22.12 -32.24 11.72
CA SER A 86 22.02 -33.69 11.59
C SER A 86 20.78 -34.11 10.79
N TRP A 87 20.90 -35.19 10.00
CA TRP A 87 19.82 -35.67 9.14
C TRP A 87 18.59 -36.08 9.99
N GLY A 88 17.44 -35.44 9.75
CA GLY A 88 16.17 -35.73 10.44
C GLY A 88 15.92 -34.95 11.76
N ARG A 89 16.87 -34.17 12.28
CA ARG A 89 16.72 -33.41 13.54
C ARG A 89 16.75 -31.89 13.41
N ARG A 90 16.79 -31.35 12.19
CA ARG A 90 16.96 -29.91 12.00
C ARG A 90 15.83 -29.10 12.61
N ASN A 91 16.27 -28.16 13.44
CA ASN A 91 15.47 -27.12 14.06
C ASN A 91 16.02 -25.78 13.55
N TYR A 92 15.16 -24.99 12.93
CA TYR A 92 15.51 -23.67 12.37
C TYR A 92 15.16 -22.59 13.39
N SER A 93 16.09 -21.67 13.65
CA SER A 93 15.81 -20.46 14.43
C SER A 93 14.98 -19.46 13.62
N LEU A 94 14.50 -18.39 14.26
CA LEU A 94 13.83 -17.30 13.56
C LEU A 94 14.78 -16.62 12.54
N GLU A 95 16.06 -16.50 12.88
CA GLU A 95 17.11 -15.94 11.99
C GLU A 95 17.35 -16.84 10.77
N ASP A 96 17.32 -18.16 10.97
CA ASP A 96 17.40 -19.13 9.87
C ASP A 96 16.20 -18.97 8.92
N VAL A 97 14.99 -18.80 9.47
CA VAL A 97 13.76 -18.60 8.69
C VAL A 97 13.81 -17.27 7.92
N ALA A 98 14.27 -16.19 8.55
CA ALA A 98 14.48 -14.89 7.89
C ALA A 98 15.47 -15.01 6.72
N THR A 99 16.61 -15.67 6.95
CA THR A 99 17.62 -15.92 5.91
C THR A 99 17.04 -16.73 4.76
N LEU A 100 16.29 -17.80 5.06
CA LEU A 100 15.63 -18.62 4.04
C LEU A 100 14.53 -17.85 3.28
N PHE A 101 13.84 -16.90 3.91
CA PHE A 101 12.90 -16.02 3.22
C PHE A 101 13.62 -15.10 2.21
N VAL A 102 14.78 -14.53 2.58
CA VAL A 102 15.61 -13.76 1.64
C VAL A 102 16.09 -14.64 0.47
N VAL A 103 16.50 -15.88 0.74
CA VAL A 103 16.83 -16.87 -0.31
C VAL A 103 15.64 -17.10 -1.25
N LYS A 104 14.42 -17.23 -0.70
CA LYS A 104 13.17 -17.36 -1.47
C LYS A 104 12.92 -16.14 -2.36
N CYS A 105 13.11 -14.93 -1.84
CA CYS A 105 12.93 -13.69 -2.59
C CYS A 105 13.87 -13.62 -3.81
N HIS A 106 15.16 -13.94 -3.63
CA HIS A 106 16.10 -13.96 -4.75
C HIS A 106 15.83 -15.10 -5.74
N LYS A 107 15.35 -16.25 -5.26
CA LYS A 107 14.93 -17.37 -6.11
C LYS A 107 13.78 -16.99 -7.04
N GLU A 108 12.77 -16.29 -6.53
CA GLU A 108 11.63 -15.80 -7.34
C GLU A 108 12.07 -14.76 -8.38
N ARG A 109 13.19 -14.07 -8.14
CA ARG A 109 13.84 -13.18 -9.10
C ARG A 109 14.75 -13.91 -10.10
N GLY A 110 14.80 -15.24 -10.06
CA GLY A 110 15.51 -16.08 -11.03
C GLY A 110 16.95 -16.43 -10.66
N LEU A 111 17.45 -16.05 -9.48
CA LEU A 111 18.83 -16.35 -9.09
C LEU A 111 18.98 -17.84 -8.70
N SER A 112 20.11 -18.43 -9.07
CA SER A 112 20.52 -19.75 -8.56
C SER A 112 21.03 -19.66 -7.11
N LEU A 113 20.98 -20.77 -6.36
CA LEU A 113 21.48 -20.78 -4.98
C LEU A 113 22.95 -20.35 -4.87
N VAL A 114 23.78 -20.65 -5.88
CA VAL A 114 25.20 -20.26 -5.90
C VAL A 114 25.35 -18.74 -6.04
N GLU A 115 24.55 -18.11 -6.90
CA GLU A 115 24.53 -16.65 -7.03
C GLU A 115 24.02 -15.99 -5.77
N ILE A 116 22.96 -16.54 -5.17
CA ILE A 116 22.40 -16.07 -3.90
C ILE A 116 23.47 -16.11 -2.81
N LYS A 117 24.22 -17.20 -2.68
CA LYS A 117 25.33 -17.28 -1.72
C LYS A 117 26.33 -16.14 -1.91
N ARG A 118 26.70 -15.83 -3.16
CA ARG A 118 27.60 -14.71 -3.44
C ARG A 118 27.00 -13.36 -3.07
N VAL A 119 25.67 -13.20 -3.03
CA VAL A 119 25.01 -11.99 -2.53
C VAL A 119 25.23 -11.89 -1.02
N PHE A 120 24.95 -12.96 -0.27
CA PHE A 120 25.18 -13.03 1.18
C PHE A 120 26.67 -12.89 1.56
N GLU A 121 27.60 -13.37 0.74
CA GLU A 121 29.05 -13.21 0.97
C GLU A 121 29.53 -11.78 0.68
N ARG A 122 28.78 -11.00 -0.11
CA ARG A 122 29.10 -9.61 -0.47
C ARG A 122 28.47 -8.58 0.47
N SER A 123 27.37 -8.92 1.15
CA SER A 123 26.81 -8.09 2.23
C SER A 123 27.77 -8.07 3.42
N GLU A 124 27.97 -6.91 4.05
CA GLU A 124 28.88 -6.81 5.20
C GLU A 124 28.46 -7.76 6.32
N ALA A 125 29.43 -8.42 6.95
CA ALA A 125 29.16 -9.42 7.99
C ALA A 125 28.41 -8.84 9.22
N SER A 126 28.39 -7.51 9.39
CA SER A 126 27.66 -6.80 10.44
C SER A 126 26.19 -6.46 10.11
N GLU A 127 25.78 -6.50 8.84
CA GLU A 127 24.39 -6.20 8.43
C GLU A 127 23.48 -7.43 8.53
N GLY A 128 24.05 -8.64 8.43
CA GLY A 128 23.36 -9.91 8.70
C GLY A 128 22.11 -10.18 7.84
N GLY A 129 21.44 -11.31 8.09
CA GLY A 129 20.22 -11.69 7.36
C GLY A 129 19.01 -10.78 7.63
N CYS A 130 19.05 -9.97 8.70
CA CYS A 130 17.96 -9.04 9.05
C CYS A 130 17.94 -7.80 8.15
N ALA A 131 19.07 -7.14 7.90
CA ALA A 131 19.11 -5.98 7.01
C ALA A 131 18.70 -6.36 5.58
N MET A 132 19.18 -7.51 5.08
CA MET A 132 18.75 -8.02 3.77
C MET A 132 17.25 -8.34 3.72
N LEU A 133 16.66 -8.78 4.84
CA LEU A 133 15.22 -8.99 4.94
C LEU A 133 14.46 -7.67 4.89
N GLU A 134 14.91 -6.65 5.61
CA GLU A 134 14.34 -5.29 5.57
C GLU A 134 14.38 -4.73 4.14
N ASP A 135 15.50 -4.88 3.43
CA ASP A 135 15.61 -4.48 2.02
C ASP A 135 14.62 -5.23 1.12
N GLN A 136 14.46 -6.55 1.33
CA GLN A 136 13.46 -7.31 0.57
C GLN A 136 12.04 -6.86 0.89
N VAL A 137 11.73 -6.57 2.15
CA VAL A 137 10.41 -6.05 2.56
C VAL A 137 10.17 -4.68 1.94
N SER A 138 11.15 -3.77 1.95
CA SER A 138 11.06 -2.46 1.28
C SER A 138 10.73 -2.62 -0.20
N LEU A 139 11.47 -3.47 -0.91
CA LEU A 139 11.22 -3.75 -2.33
C LEU A 139 9.81 -4.31 -2.59
N MET A 140 9.29 -5.14 -1.68
CA MET A 140 7.93 -5.66 -1.77
C MET A 140 6.88 -4.58 -1.53
N LEU A 141 7.13 -3.65 -0.61
CA LEU A 141 6.26 -2.50 -0.35
C LEU A 141 6.25 -1.56 -1.56
N ASP A 142 7.41 -1.23 -2.13
CA ASP A 142 7.50 -0.43 -3.36
C ASP A 142 6.73 -1.09 -4.51
N ARG A 143 6.84 -2.43 -4.62
CA ARG A 143 6.11 -3.18 -5.63
C ARG A 143 4.61 -3.19 -5.38
N ARG A 144 4.17 -3.29 -4.12
CA ARG A 144 2.76 -3.19 -3.74
C ARG A 144 2.22 -1.82 -4.15
N ASP A 145 2.96 -0.75 -3.87
CA ASP A 145 2.55 0.62 -4.15
C ASP A 145 2.45 0.87 -5.66
N GLU A 146 3.40 0.37 -6.45
CA GLU A 146 3.31 0.42 -7.92
C GLU A 146 2.09 -0.37 -8.45
N LEU A 147 1.81 -1.55 -7.89
CA LEU A 147 0.61 -2.32 -8.27
C LEU A 147 -0.67 -1.58 -7.89
N GLU A 148 -0.71 -0.92 -6.73
CA GLU A 148 -1.84 -0.09 -6.31
C GLU A 148 -2.07 1.07 -7.28
N ARG A 149 -1.00 1.78 -7.67
CA ARG A 149 -1.03 2.86 -8.67
C ARG A 149 -1.56 2.35 -10.02
N GLN A 150 -1.08 1.21 -10.49
CA GLN A 150 -1.55 0.59 -11.75
C GLN A 150 -3.04 0.19 -11.68
N ILE A 151 -3.48 -0.39 -10.56
CA ILE A 151 -4.89 -0.73 -10.33
C ILE A 151 -5.74 0.54 -10.33
N ALA A 152 -5.30 1.61 -9.68
CA ALA A 152 -5.99 2.89 -9.67
C ALA A 152 -6.14 3.45 -11.09
N CYS A 153 -5.03 3.56 -11.83
CA CYS A 153 -5.01 3.99 -13.22
C CYS A 153 -5.99 3.20 -14.09
N GLY A 154 -5.93 1.86 -14.05
CA GLY A 154 -6.83 1.00 -14.82
C GLY A 154 -8.31 1.20 -14.46
N ARG A 155 -8.65 1.28 -13.17
CA ARG A 155 -10.04 1.49 -12.72
C ARG A 155 -10.58 2.86 -13.09
N LEU A 156 -9.74 3.89 -12.98
CA LEU A 156 -10.09 5.27 -13.34
C LEU A 156 -10.27 5.41 -14.85
N LEU A 157 -9.41 4.82 -15.67
CA LEU A 157 -9.59 4.76 -17.13
C LEU A 157 -10.92 4.08 -17.51
N VAL A 158 -11.24 2.93 -16.90
CA VAL A 158 -12.53 2.27 -17.11
C VAL A 158 -13.72 3.17 -16.72
N ALA A 159 -13.60 3.92 -15.62
CA ALA A 159 -14.64 4.85 -15.19
C ALA A 159 -14.77 6.06 -16.13
N ALA A 160 -13.65 6.64 -16.56
CA ALA A 160 -13.59 7.74 -17.52
C ALA A 160 -14.25 7.36 -18.85
N MET A 161 -13.99 6.15 -19.36
CA MET A 161 -14.63 5.62 -20.57
C MET A 161 -16.15 5.46 -20.43
N LYS A 162 -16.67 5.31 -19.20
CA LYS A 162 -18.11 5.25 -18.91
C LYS A 162 -18.75 6.62 -18.71
N GLY A 163 -17.94 7.69 -18.66
CA GLY A 163 -18.39 9.07 -18.55
C GLY A 163 -17.99 9.77 -17.23
N ARG A 164 -18.34 11.04 -17.13
CA ARG A 164 -17.90 11.91 -16.02
C ARG A 164 -18.45 11.50 -14.65
N THR A 165 -19.71 11.07 -14.58
CA THR A 165 -20.34 10.71 -13.29
C THR A 165 -19.70 9.48 -12.63
N PRO A 166 -19.48 8.36 -13.34
CA PRO A 166 -18.71 7.23 -12.79
C PRO A 166 -17.29 7.62 -12.36
N LEU A 167 -16.58 8.42 -13.18
CA LEU A 167 -15.23 8.89 -12.87
C LEU A 167 -15.22 9.71 -11.57
N ARG A 168 -16.06 10.74 -11.45
CA ARG A 168 -16.12 11.60 -10.25
C ARG A 168 -16.45 10.81 -8.98
N LYS A 169 -17.34 9.82 -9.07
CA LYS A 169 -17.64 8.93 -7.94
C LYS A 169 -16.41 8.14 -7.51
N LEU A 170 -15.63 7.63 -8.46
CA LEU A 170 -14.44 6.84 -8.19
C LEU A 170 -13.29 7.72 -7.65
N VAL A 171 -13.08 8.90 -8.24
CA VAL A 171 -12.13 9.92 -7.74
C VAL A 171 -12.40 10.23 -6.28
N ARG A 172 -13.66 10.53 -5.94
CA ARG A 172 -14.06 10.80 -4.56
C ARG A 172 -13.74 9.62 -3.63
N SER A 173 -13.91 8.38 -4.10
CA SER A 173 -13.57 7.18 -3.33
C SER A 173 -12.07 7.03 -3.11
N TYR A 174 -11.24 7.33 -4.10
CA TYR A 174 -9.78 7.29 -3.96
C TYR A 174 -9.26 8.37 -3.03
N VAL A 175 -9.76 9.60 -3.15
CA VAL A 175 -9.42 10.70 -2.23
C VAL A 175 -9.76 10.34 -0.80
N MET A 176 -10.98 9.83 -0.53
CA MET A 176 -11.33 9.42 0.84
C MET A 176 -10.45 8.26 1.35
N LYS A 177 -10.15 7.28 0.49
CA LYS A 177 -9.27 6.17 0.85
C LYS A 177 -7.87 6.69 1.24
N ALA A 178 -7.28 7.56 0.42
CA ALA A 178 -5.97 8.15 0.68
C ALA A 178 -5.94 8.94 2.00
N VAL A 179 -7.01 9.67 2.35
CA VAL A 179 -7.13 10.34 3.66
C VAL A 179 -7.14 9.35 4.82
N VAL A 180 -7.86 8.23 4.70
CA VAL A 180 -7.90 7.18 5.74
C VAL A 180 -6.55 6.48 5.87
N ASP A 181 -5.91 6.17 4.75
CA ASP A 181 -4.62 5.50 4.72
C ASP A 181 -3.53 6.38 5.36
N ALA A 182 -3.47 7.68 5.01
CA ALA A 182 -2.56 8.65 5.63
C ALA A 182 -2.80 8.77 7.14
N ALA A 183 -4.06 8.87 7.57
CA ALA A 183 -4.41 8.91 8.99
C ALA A 183 -3.96 7.67 9.77
N SER A 184 -3.93 6.50 9.11
CA SER A 184 -3.58 5.23 9.75
C SER A 184 -2.09 5.10 10.06
N VAL A 185 -1.23 5.86 9.36
CA VAL A 185 0.23 5.83 9.54
C VAL A 185 0.69 6.71 10.72
N GLN A 186 -0.02 7.81 11.02
CA GLN A 186 0.40 8.84 11.98
C GLN A 186 0.10 8.52 13.46
N GLY A 187 -0.58 7.42 13.77
CA GLY A 187 -1.00 7.09 15.13
C GLY A 187 -2.06 8.06 15.69
N GLN A 188 -2.13 8.24 17.02
CA GLN A 188 -3.19 9.05 17.67
C GLN A 188 -2.96 10.57 17.59
N SER A 189 -1.74 11.04 17.33
CA SER A 189 -1.42 12.47 17.25
C SER A 189 -1.83 13.02 15.88
N GLY A 190 -2.63 14.08 15.84
CA GLY A 190 -3.03 14.73 14.58
C GLY A 190 -4.30 14.19 13.91
N ALA A 191 -5.00 13.23 14.53
CA ALA A 191 -6.24 12.64 14.00
C ALA A 191 -7.30 13.69 13.61
N ASN A 192 -7.41 14.79 14.36
CA ASN A 192 -8.37 15.88 14.11
C ASN A 192 -8.24 16.49 12.70
N VAL A 193 -7.02 16.59 12.15
CA VAL A 193 -6.78 17.15 10.83
C VAL A 193 -7.30 16.22 9.72
N TYR A 194 -7.07 14.91 9.85
CA TYR A 194 -7.60 13.93 8.89
C TYR A 194 -9.12 13.82 9.00
N PHE A 195 -9.69 13.94 10.20
CA PHE A 195 -11.14 14.07 10.35
C PHE A 195 -11.68 15.32 9.64
N ALA A 196 -10.99 16.46 9.74
CA ALA A 196 -11.37 17.67 9.02
C ALA A 196 -11.32 17.47 7.49
N LEU A 197 -10.29 16.78 6.97
CA LEU A 197 -10.18 16.43 5.55
C LEU A 197 -11.31 15.48 5.11
N LEU A 198 -11.64 14.47 5.90
CA LEU A 198 -12.76 13.56 5.62
C LEU A 198 -14.10 14.30 5.63
N GLN A 199 -14.34 15.13 6.64
CA GLN A 199 -15.54 15.98 6.70
C GLN A 199 -15.61 16.91 5.50
N ARG A 200 -14.48 17.50 5.07
CA ARG A 200 -14.42 18.32 3.85
C ARG A 200 -14.80 17.51 2.61
N CYS A 201 -14.28 16.29 2.46
CA CYS A 201 -14.64 15.38 1.37
C CYS A 201 -16.12 14.97 1.39
N VAL A 202 -16.76 14.96 2.55
CA VAL A 202 -18.19 14.66 2.70
C VAL A 202 -19.06 15.86 2.34
N LEU A 203 -18.71 17.03 2.88
CA LEU A 203 -19.49 18.27 2.83
C LEU A 203 -19.29 19.07 1.54
N ILE A 204 -18.21 18.84 0.79
CA ILE A 204 -17.96 19.58 -0.46
C ILE A 204 -19.13 19.43 -1.43
N SER A 205 -19.69 20.56 -1.83
CA SER A 205 -20.82 20.59 -2.76
C SER A 205 -20.37 20.27 -4.19
N THR A 206 -21.29 19.82 -5.04
CA THR A 206 -20.99 19.57 -6.47
C THR A 206 -20.47 20.83 -7.16
N GLY A 207 -21.02 22.00 -6.81
CA GLY A 207 -20.57 23.29 -7.35
C GLY A 207 -19.14 23.65 -6.95
N GLU A 208 -18.73 23.37 -5.70
CA GLU A 208 -17.34 23.59 -5.27
C GLU A 208 -16.37 22.64 -5.97
N VAL A 209 -16.75 21.38 -6.18
CA VAL A 209 -15.94 20.43 -6.96
C VAL A 209 -15.79 20.89 -8.41
N ASP A 210 -16.86 21.42 -9.02
CA ASP A 210 -16.83 21.98 -10.37
C ASP A 210 -15.91 23.20 -10.46
N GLU A 211 -15.93 24.08 -9.46
CA GLU A 211 -15.09 25.27 -9.42
C GLU A 211 -13.61 24.94 -9.23
N LEU A 212 -13.31 23.95 -8.37
CA LEU A 212 -11.97 23.39 -8.20
C LEU A 212 -11.44 22.83 -9.53
N GLU A 213 -12.24 21.98 -10.20
CA GLU A 213 -11.88 21.38 -11.49
C GLU A 213 -11.61 22.45 -12.56
N LYS A 214 -12.48 23.46 -12.66
CA LYS A 214 -12.32 24.56 -13.63
C LYS A 214 -11.11 25.42 -13.34
N SER A 215 -10.86 25.75 -12.07
CA SER A 215 -9.74 26.61 -11.66
C SER A 215 -8.41 25.95 -12.00
N ILE A 216 -8.24 24.69 -11.63
CA ILE A 216 -7.00 23.94 -11.89
C ILE A 216 -6.75 23.80 -13.40
N ARG A 217 -7.77 23.40 -14.17
CA ARG A 217 -7.62 23.30 -15.63
C ARG A 217 -7.26 24.64 -16.27
N LYS A 218 -7.91 25.73 -15.84
CA LYS A 218 -7.62 27.07 -16.34
C LYS A 218 -6.17 27.48 -16.05
N TRP A 219 -5.60 27.10 -14.90
CA TRP A 219 -4.21 27.37 -14.58
C TRP A 219 -3.26 26.55 -15.45
N LEU A 220 -3.52 25.25 -15.61
CA LEU A 220 -2.75 24.37 -16.48
C LEU A 220 -2.76 24.85 -17.94
N ASP A 221 -3.94 25.18 -18.48
CA ASP A 221 -4.11 25.66 -19.86
C ASP A 221 -3.33 26.97 -20.12
N LYS A 222 -3.12 27.78 -19.07
CA LYS A 222 -2.38 29.04 -19.14
C LYS A 222 -0.89 28.89 -18.84
N GLY A 223 -0.45 27.72 -18.40
CA GLY A 223 0.90 27.55 -17.85
C GLY A 223 1.16 28.44 -16.63
N GLU A 224 0.15 28.63 -15.79
CA GLU A 224 0.29 29.37 -14.53
C GLU A 224 1.31 28.67 -13.63
N ARG A 225 2.05 29.44 -12.83
CA ARG A 225 3.02 28.85 -11.91
C ARG A 225 2.35 28.37 -10.62
N PRO A 226 2.79 27.25 -10.01
CA PRO A 226 2.27 26.77 -8.74
C PRO A 226 2.41 27.78 -7.58
N ASP A 227 3.40 28.67 -7.64
CA ASP A 227 3.66 29.72 -6.65
C ASP A 227 2.88 31.02 -6.90
N ALA A 228 2.08 31.09 -7.98
CA ALA A 228 1.32 32.29 -8.32
C ALA A 228 0.29 32.63 -7.22
N GLU A 229 0.10 33.92 -6.95
CA GLU A 229 -0.77 34.40 -5.87
C GLU A 229 -2.22 33.91 -6.01
N CYS A 230 -2.71 33.73 -7.24
CA CYS A 230 -4.05 33.21 -7.47
C CYS A 230 -4.19 31.73 -7.04
N VAL A 231 -3.13 30.93 -7.21
CA VAL A 231 -3.06 29.51 -6.81
C VAL A 231 -2.89 29.42 -5.30
N GLN A 232 -1.92 30.14 -4.75
CA GLN A 232 -1.63 30.15 -3.32
C GLN A 232 -2.79 30.74 -2.50
N GLY A 233 -3.45 31.78 -3.01
CA GLY A 233 -4.67 32.34 -2.40
C GLY A 233 -5.80 31.33 -2.36
N PHE A 234 -6.01 30.57 -3.44
CA PHE A 234 -7.04 29.52 -3.49
C PHE A 234 -6.75 28.37 -2.51
N LEU A 235 -5.49 27.90 -2.45
CA LEU A 235 -5.09 26.88 -1.47
C LEU A 235 -5.28 27.35 -0.03
N ARG A 236 -4.86 28.58 0.28
CA ARG A 236 -4.99 29.18 1.61
C ARG A 236 -6.44 29.23 2.07
N GLU A 237 -7.35 29.65 1.18
CA GLU A 237 -8.79 29.63 1.44
C GLU A 237 -9.31 28.21 1.67
N GLY A 238 -8.89 27.24 0.86
CA GLY A 238 -9.24 25.83 1.02
C GLY A 238 -8.79 25.26 2.38
N PHE A 239 -7.55 25.55 2.78
CA PHE A 239 -7.00 25.13 4.06
C PHE A 239 -7.73 25.78 5.23
N GLU A 240 -8.04 27.06 5.13
CA GLU A 240 -8.79 27.77 6.17
C GLU A 240 -10.19 27.19 6.35
N ARG A 241 -10.93 26.98 5.26
CA ARG A 241 -12.26 26.37 5.32
C ARG A 241 -12.22 24.98 5.93
N THR A 242 -11.20 24.19 5.60
CA THR A 242 -11.02 22.84 6.14
C THR A 242 -10.65 22.85 7.62
N ALA A 243 -9.69 23.70 8.02
CA ALA A 243 -9.25 23.84 9.40
C ALA A 243 -10.39 24.26 10.35
N ARG A 244 -11.38 25.01 9.86
CA ARG A 244 -12.56 25.42 10.63
C ARG A 244 -13.56 24.29 10.91
N LEU A 245 -13.45 23.13 10.25
CA LEU A 245 -14.41 22.02 10.41
C LEU A 245 -14.24 21.27 11.74
N VAL A 246 -12.99 21.16 12.22
CA VAL A 246 -12.67 20.48 13.48
C VAL A 246 -11.81 21.41 14.32
N GLY A 247 -12.24 21.69 15.55
CA GLY A 247 -11.48 22.48 16.50
C GLY A 247 -10.05 21.96 16.64
N GLU A 248 -9.09 22.87 16.82
CA GLU A 248 -7.64 22.59 16.97
C GLU A 248 -6.85 22.29 15.67
N SER A 249 -7.52 22.17 14.52
CA SER A 249 -6.81 22.04 13.24
C SER A 249 -6.21 23.38 12.80
N THR A 250 -4.95 23.40 12.39
CA THR A 250 -4.30 24.58 11.80
C THR A 250 -4.22 24.46 10.29
N GLN A 251 -4.16 25.58 9.57
CA GLN A 251 -3.97 25.54 8.11
C GLN A 251 -2.67 24.84 7.71
N ALA A 252 -1.61 24.97 8.52
CA ALA A 252 -0.33 24.27 8.30
C ALA A 252 -0.48 22.77 8.50
N GLY A 253 -1.24 22.35 9.52
CA GLY A 253 -1.61 20.95 9.73
C GLY A 253 -2.37 20.38 8.54
N VAL A 254 -3.38 21.11 8.02
CA VAL A 254 -4.15 20.70 6.84
C VAL A 254 -3.26 20.54 5.61
N ALA A 255 -2.35 21.50 5.36
CA ALA A 255 -1.43 21.42 4.24
C ALA A 255 -0.51 20.18 4.35
N ARG A 256 0.03 19.91 5.54
CA ARG A 256 0.90 18.74 5.78
C ARG A 256 0.14 17.44 5.56
N ALA A 257 -1.05 17.33 6.15
CA ALA A 257 -1.90 16.16 5.99
C ALA A 257 -2.32 15.95 4.53
N LEU A 258 -2.56 17.03 3.76
CA LEU A 258 -2.84 16.92 2.33
C LEU A 258 -1.62 16.39 1.55
N GLY A 259 -0.39 16.74 1.95
CA GLY A 259 0.83 16.21 1.31
C GLY A 259 0.94 14.72 1.49
N GLU A 260 0.73 14.25 2.71
CA GLU A 260 0.71 12.81 3.03
C GLU A 260 -0.43 12.07 2.30
N VAL A 261 -1.54 12.75 2.01
CA VAL A 261 -2.61 12.20 1.17
C VAL A 261 -2.16 12.09 -0.27
N LEU A 262 -1.47 13.09 -0.82
CA LEU A 262 -0.93 13.06 -2.18
C LEU A 262 0.13 11.96 -2.36
N ASP A 263 0.90 11.66 -1.32
CA ASP A 263 1.88 10.55 -1.32
C ASP A 263 1.23 9.16 -1.47
N SER A 264 -0.11 9.05 -1.37
CA SER A 264 -0.79 7.79 -1.63
C SER A 264 -0.54 7.33 -3.09
N PRO A 265 -0.19 6.05 -3.31
CA PRO A 265 0.11 5.54 -4.65
C PRO A 265 -1.03 5.70 -5.67
N SER A 266 -2.27 5.88 -5.19
CA SER A 266 -3.44 6.04 -6.04
C SER A 266 -3.72 7.49 -6.49
N MET A 267 -3.04 8.48 -5.91
CA MET A 267 -3.42 9.89 -6.08
C MET A 267 -2.94 10.51 -7.39
N GLU A 268 -1.73 10.19 -7.85
CA GLU A 268 -1.26 10.60 -9.18
C GLU A 268 -2.25 10.25 -10.29
N PRO A 269 -2.61 8.97 -10.53
CA PRO A 269 -3.59 8.64 -11.58
C PRO A 269 -4.97 9.24 -11.30
N THR A 270 -5.34 9.45 -10.03
CA THR A 270 -6.63 10.06 -9.65
C THR A 270 -6.72 11.51 -10.13
N LEU A 271 -5.68 12.31 -9.89
CA LEU A 271 -5.65 13.72 -10.29
C LEU A 271 -5.47 13.84 -11.80
N GLU A 272 -4.53 13.10 -12.39
CA GLU A 272 -4.26 13.12 -13.83
C GLU A 272 -5.49 12.81 -14.68
N LEU A 273 -6.26 11.77 -14.31
CA LEU A 273 -7.45 11.37 -15.08
C LEU A 273 -8.68 12.22 -14.77
N TRP A 274 -8.73 12.89 -13.62
CA TRP A 274 -9.83 13.79 -13.28
C TRP A 274 -9.61 15.20 -13.84
N LEU A 275 -8.47 15.80 -13.54
CA LEU A 275 -8.19 17.21 -13.77
C LEU A 275 -7.47 17.42 -15.09
N GLY A 276 -6.70 16.43 -15.55
CA GLY A 276 -5.99 16.44 -16.82
C GLY A 276 -4.48 16.29 -16.64
N PRO A 277 -3.73 16.20 -17.76
CA PRO A 277 -2.29 15.98 -17.77
C PRO A 277 -1.52 17.02 -16.96
N GLY A 278 -0.57 16.58 -16.12
CA GLY A 278 0.32 17.43 -15.33
C GLY A 278 -0.35 18.07 -14.10
N SER A 279 -1.57 17.65 -13.77
CA SER A 279 -2.30 18.18 -12.63
C SER A 279 -1.73 17.68 -11.29
N TYR A 280 -1.22 16.45 -11.22
CA TYR A 280 -0.61 15.94 -10.00
C TYR A 280 0.63 16.75 -9.62
N GLU A 281 1.58 16.86 -10.55
CA GLU A 281 2.84 17.62 -10.35
C GLU A 281 2.56 19.08 -9.97
N PHE A 282 1.61 19.72 -10.67
CA PHE A 282 1.23 21.10 -10.36
C PHE A 282 0.66 21.26 -8.95
N ILE A 283 -0.22 20.34 -8.51
CA ILE A 283 -0.85 20.40 -7.18
C ILE A 283 0.18 20.10 -6.09
N ASP A 284 1.04 19.11 -6.31
CA ASP A 284 2.11 18.76 -5.39
C ASP A 284 3.09 19.92 -5.20
N GLU A 285 3.56 20.54 -6.29
CA GLU A 285 4.45 21.70 -6.20
C GLU A 285 3.77 22.90 -5.52
N ALA A 286 2.50 23.17 -5.86
CA ALA A 286 1.76 24.27 -5.23
C ALA A 286 1.60 24.05 -3.72
N LEU A 287 1.41 22.80 -3.29
CA LEU A 287 1.32 22.43 -1.88
C LEU A 287 2.67 22.56 -1.17
N ASN A 288 3.75 22.11 -1.81
CA ASN A 288 5.11 22.24 -1.28
C ASN A 288 5.50 23.71 -1.07
N VAL A 289 5.14 24.61 -2.00
CA VAL A 289 5.29 26.06 -1.83
C VAL A 289 4.50 26.57 -0.61
N ALA A 290 3.25 26.13 -0.46
CA ALA A 290 2.40 26.55 0.65
C ALA A 290 2.93 26.07 2.01
N LEU A 291 3.56 24.90 2.05
CA LEU A 291 4.23 24.35 3.24
C LEU A 291 5.49 25.14 3.59
N ALA A 292 6.33 25.46 2.60
CA ALA A 292 7.55 26.23 2.79
C ALA A 292 7.28 27.65 3.32
N ALA A 293 6.18 28.27 2.90
CA ALA A 293 5.78 29.61 3.38
C ALA A 293 5.29 29.64 4.85
N LYS A 294 5.13 28.47 5.49
CA LYS A 294 4.60 28.33 6.86
C LYS A 294 5.55 27.59 7.81
N ALA A 295 6.72 27.17 7.33
CA ALA A 295 7.82 26.65 8.14
C ALA A 295 8.60 27.83 8.76
#